data_AF-A0A9D2HDE5-F1
#
_entry.id   AF-A0A9D2HDE5-F1
#
_cell.length_a   1.000
_cell.length_b   1.000
_cell.length_c   1.000
_cell.angle_alpha   90.00
_cell.angle_beta   90.00
_cell.angle_gamma   90.00
#
_symmetry.space_group_name_H-M   'P 1'
#
loop_
_entity.id
_entity.type
_entity.pdbx_description
1 polymer ?
#
loop_
_entity_poly.entity_id
_entity_poly.type
_entity_poly.pdbx_seq_one_letter_code
_entity_poly.pdbx_strand_id
1 'polypeptide(L)'
;MPVPTKKFWRVPPDLYKVLDSEFHFDFDPCPYPCPEGYNSLVLPWGKSNFVNPPFKRIDAPYGGPSAFARKAIEEHDKGKVSVLILPVPNSIGLLLEAGAEVRYGGAVRWLEVDSLEPAPQAWRQGLFILQ
;
A
#
# COMPACT_ATOMS: atom_id res chain seq x y z
N MET A 1 20.98 26.40 11.15
CA MET A 1 20.52 26.00 9.80
C MET A 1 19.29 25.11 9.99
N PRO A 2 18.17 25.32 9.27
CA PRO A 2 17.07 24.37 9.37
C PRO A 2 17.56 23.03 8.84
N VAL A 3 17.43 21.99 9.66
CA VAL A 3 17.73 20.61 9.25
C VAL A 3 16.83 20.30 8.06
N PRO A 4 17.35 19.84 6.90
CA PRO A 4 16.49 19.44 5.80
C PRO A 4 15.58 18.35 6.33
N THR A 5 14.26 18.60 6.37
CA THR A 5 13.31 17.58 6.77
C THR A 5 13.36 16.47 5.73
N LYS A 6 14.13 15.41 6.02
CA LYS A 6 14.16 14.17 5.23
C LYS A 6 12.77 13.55 5.32
N LYS A 7 11.93 13.74 4.30
CA LYS A 7 10.51 13.31 4.32
C LYS A 7 10.24 12.04 3.52
N PHE A 8 11.07 11.70 2.53
CA PHE A 8 10.74 10.65 1.56
C PHE A 8 11.86 9.60 1.44
N TRP A 9 11.45 8.33 1.33
CA TRP A 9 12.32 7.17 1.22
C TRP A 9 12.18 6.55 -0.17
N ARG A 10 13.30 6.29 -0.83
CA ARG A 10 13.34 5.55 -2.10
C ARG A 10 13.50 4.07 -1.83
N VAL A 11 12.91 3.25 -2.69
CA VAL A 11 13.12 1.81 -2.69
C VAL A 11 14.58 1.52 -3.08
N PRO A 12 15.27 0.58 -2.40
CA PRO A 12 16.61 0.17 -2.82
C PRO A 12 16.64 -0.25 -4.30
N PRO A 13 17.66 0.18 -5.08
CA PRO A 13 17.71 -0.09 -6.52
C PRO A 13 17.65 -1.58 -6.87
N ASP A 14 18.27 -2.44 -6.07
CA ASP A 14 18.29 -3.89 -6.33
C ASP A 14 16.91 -4.52 -6.16
N LEU A 15 16.15 -4.10 -5.14
CA LEU A 15 14.77 -4.55 -4.95
C LEU A 15 13.88 -4.06 -6.11
N TYR A 16 14.01 -2.79 -6.50
CA TYR A 16 13.29 -2.26 -7.65
C TYR A 16 13.61 -3.05 -8.92
N LYS A 17 14.90 -3.32 -9.18
CA LYS A 17 15.35 -4.02 -10.38
C LYS A 17 14.78 -5.44 -10.49
N VAL A 18 14.70 -6.17 -9.38
CA VAL A 18 14.07 -7.50 -9.37
C VAL A 18 12.61 -7.40 -9.79
N LEU A 19 11.85 -6.48 -9.19
CA LEU A 19 10.45 -6.27 -9.53
C LEU A 19 10.27 -5.79 -10.98
N ASP A 20 11.07 -4.84 -11.43
CA ASP A 20 11.00 -4.29 -12.79
C ASP A 20 11.38 -5.32 -13.85
N SER A 21 12.26 -6.26 -13.52
CA SER A 21 12.58 -7.37 -14.42
C SER A 21 11.41 -8.35 -14.62
N GLU A 22 10.53 -8.46 -13.63
CA GLU A 22 9.34 -9.32 -13.67
C GLU A 22 8.14 -8.60 -14.29
N PHE A 23 7.92 -7.33 -13.91
CA PHE A 23 6.69 -6.60 -14.23
C PHE A 23 6.85 -5.53 -15.31
N HIS A 24 8.09 -5.18 -15.70
CA HIS A 24 8.41 -4.20 -16.75
C HIS A 24 7.64 -2.88 -16.60
N PHE A 25 7.94 -2.12 -15.56
CA PHE A 25 7.17 -0.93 -15.20
C PHE A 25 7.33 0.17 -16.26
N ASP A 26 6.20 0.77 -16.67
CA ASP A 26 6.16 1.89 -17.62
C ASP A 26 5.68 3.20 -16.97
N PHE A 27 5.34 3.16 -15.67
CA PHE A 27 4.83 4.31 -14.95
C PHE A 27 5.09 4.23 -13.43
N ASP A 28 5.44 5.38 -12.85
CA ASP A 28 5.59 5.59 -11.41
C ASP A 28 4.57 6.62 -10.95
N PRO A 29 3.50 6.23 -10.22
CA PRO A 29 2.51 7.16 -9.68
C PRO A 29 3.05 8.04 -8.54
N CYS A 30 4.23 7.74 -8.01
CA CYS A 30 4.85 8.41 -6.86
C CYS A 30 6.31 8.84 -7.18
N PRO A 31 6.53 9.57 -8.30
CA PRO A 31 7.87 9.79 -8.82
C PRO A 31 8.72 10.66 -7.89
N TYR A 32 10.04 10.46 -7.96
CA TYR A 32 11.00 11.34 -7.32
C TYR A 32 12.05 11.86 -8.32
N PRO A 33 12.28 13.18 -8.41
CA PRO A 33 11.54 14.25 -7.71
C PRO A 33 10.08 14.33 -8.17
N CYS A 34 9.17 14.59 -7.24
CA CYS A 34 7.74 14.72 -7.55
C CYS A 34 7.49 16.11 -8.15
N PRO A 35 6.91 16.23 -9.37
CA PRO A 35 6.60 17.52 -9.95
C PRO A 35 5.61 18.31 -9.09
N GLU A 36 5.71 19.64 -9.12
CA GLU A 36 4.77 20.50 -8.39
C GLU A 36 3.34 20.29 -8.89
N GLY A 37 2.39 20.18 -7.95
CA GLY A 37 0.97 19.95 -8.26
C GLY A 37 0.65 18.55 -8.81
N TYR A 38 1.61 17.62 -8.85
CA TYR A 38 1.42 16.30 -9.41
C TYR A 38 0.48 15.43 -8.55
N ASN A 39 -0.65 15.02 -9.13
CA ASN A 39 -1.64 14.18 -8.49
C ASN A 39 -2.00 12.97 -9.36
N SER A 40 -1.25 11.89 -9.22
CA SER A 40 -1.50 10.65 -9.97
C SER A 40 -2.83 9.96 -9.62
N LEU A 41 -3.50 10.32 -8.52
CA LEU A 41 -4.79 9.73 -8.15
C LEU A 41 -5.92 10.10 -9.12
N VAL A 42 -5.77 11.19 -9.89
CA VAL A 42 -6.75 11.64 -10.88
C VAL A 42 -6.28 11.46 -12.33
N LEU A 43 -5.07 10.93 -12.54
CA LEU A 43 -4.51 10.65 -13.87
C LEU A 43 -4.80 9.21 -14.31
N PRO A 44 -4.81 8.92 -15.62
CA PRO A 44 -4.66 7.55 -16.10
C PRO A 44 -3.25 7.05 -15.79
N TRP A 45 -3.14 5.81 -15.31
CA TRP A 45 -1.84 5.16 -15.06
C TRP A 45 -1.31 4.42 -16.31
N GLY A 46 -0.06 3.98 -16.27
CA GLY A 46 0.55 3.16 -17.32
C GLY A 46 0.01 1.73 -17.37
N LYS A 47 0.54 0.90 -18.27
CA LYS A 47 0.14 -0.51 -18.36
C LYS A 47 0.70 -1.33 -17.19
N SER A 48 1.87 -0.97 -16.67
CA SER A 48 2.52 -1.63 -15.55
C SER A 48 3.13 -0.59 -14.61
N ASN A 49 2.65 -0.56 -13.37
CA ASN A 49 2.89 0.54 -12.45
C ASN A 49 3.66 0.09 -11.21
N PHE A 50 4.73 0.79 -10.85
CA PHE A 50 5.39 0.61 -9.55
C PHE A 50 4.94 1.69 -8.57
N VAL A 51 4.32 1.29 -7.48
CA VAL A 51 3.70 2.21 -6.53
C VAL A 51 4.41 2.12 -5.18
N ASN A 52 5.21 3.13 -4.88
CA ASN A 52 5.79 3.37 -3.54
C ASN A 52 5.10 4.60 -2.92
N PRO A 53 3.86 4.45 -2.40
CA PRO A 53 3.06 5.58 -1.98
C PRO A 53 3.56 6.18 -0.66
N PRO A 54 3.12 7.40 -0.32
CA PRO A 54 3.26 7.93 1.03
C PRO A 54 2.69 6.96 2.06
N PHE A 55 3.47 6.61 3.09
CA PHE A 55 3.08 5.59 4.07
C PHE A 55 2.05 6.06 5.10
N LYS A 56 1.88 7.37 5.27
CA LYS A 56 0.84 7.97 6.11
C LYS A 56 0.09 9.03 5.32
N ARG A 57 -1.22 9.19 5.61
CA ARG A 57 -2.05 10.22 4.97
C ARG A 57 -1.51 11.64 5.20
N ILE A 58 -0.92 11.91 6.35
CA ILE A 58 -0.38 13.23 6.72
C ILE A 58 0.86 13.62 5.90
N ASP A 59 1.57 12.64 5.33
CA ASP A 59 2.82 12.87 4.60
C ASP A 59 2.59 13.27 3.13
N ALA A 60 1.33 13.41 2.69
CA ALA A 60 0.99 13.66 1.30
C ALA A 60 -0.16 14.66 1.11
N PRO A 61 -0.11 15.48 0.05
CA PRO A 61 -1.16 16.47 -0.22
C PRO A 61 -2.51 15.81 -0.57
N TYR A 62 -2.52 14.81 -1.46
CA TYR A 62 -3.75 14.29 -2.06
C TYR A 62 -4.31 13.03 -1.38
N GLY A 63 -3.47 12.09 -0.93
CA GLY A 63 -3.94 10.84 -0.34
C GLY A 63 -2.82 9.96 0.24
N GLY A 64 -3.18 9.09 1.19
CA GLY A 64 -2.27 8.10 1.79
C GLY A 64 -2.37 6.72 1.13
N PRO A 65 -1.83 5.66 1.77
CA PRO A 65 -1.73 4.32 1.18
C PRO A 65 -3.05 3.78 0.62
N SER A 66 -4.14 3.92 1.38
CA SER A 66 -5.45 3.42 0.96
C SER A 66 -6.04 4.14 -0.26
N ALA A 67 -5.65 5.40 -0.53
CA ALA A 67 -6.07 6.10 -1.73
C ALA A 67 -5.37 5.52 -2.97
N PHE A 68 -4.07 5.26 -2.87
CA PHE A 68 -3.30 4.60 -3.93
C PHE A 68 -3.74 3.15 -4.15
N ALA A 69 -4.07 2.41 -3.08
CA ALA A 69 -4.61 1.06 -3.21
C ALA A 69 -5.95 1.05 -3.97
N ARG A 70 -6.87 1.98 -3.68
CA ARG A 70 -8.12 2.11 -4.44
C ARG A 70 -7.86 2.44 -5.90
N LYS A 71 -6.99 3.41 -6.17
CA LYS A 71 -6.62 3.79 -7.53
C LYS A 71 -5.99 2.62 -8.30
N ALA A 72 -5.12 1.85 -7.66
CA ALA A 72 -4.52 0.67 -8.27
C ALA A 72 -5.57 -0.39 -8.65
N ILE A 73 -6.57 -0.61 -7.80
CA ILE A 73 -7.71 -1.50 -8.10
C ILE A 73 -8.50 -0.96 -9.31
N GLU A 74 -8.81 0.34 -9.33
CA GLU A 74 -9.52 0.97 -10.46
C GLU A 74 -8.74 0.83 -11.79
N GLU A 75 -7.41 0.92 -11.76
CA GLU A 75 -6.58 0.75 -12.95
C GLU A 75 -6.43 -0.73 -13.33
N HIS A 76 -6.37 -1.63 -12.34
CA HIS A 76 -6.41 -3.07 -12.56
C HIS A 76 -7.70 -3.52 -13.27
N ASP A 77 -8.86 -2.97 -12.88
CA ASP A 77 -10.14 -3.26 -13.52
C ASP A 77 -10.17 -2.84 -15.01
N LYS A 78 -9.20 -2.05 -15.46
CA LYS A 78 -8.97 -1.66 -16.85
C LYS A 78 -7.91 -2.52 -17.56
N GLY A 79 -7.49 -3.63 -16.95
CA GLY A 79 -6.50 -4.56 -17.50
C GLY A 79 -5.04 -4.15 -17.29
N LYS A 80 -4.75 -3.29 -16.31
CA LYS A 80 -3.39 -2.82 -16.00
C LYS A 80 -2.79 -3.56 -14.80
N VAL A 81 -1.47 -3.62 -14.73
CA VAL A 81 -0.74 -4.17 -13.59
C VAL A 81 -0.30 -3.03 -12.67
N SER A 82 -0.45 -3.22 -11.36
CA SER A 82 0.08 -2.29 -10.36
C SER A 82 0.69 -3.08 -9.21
N VAL A 83 1.99 -2.85 -8.96
CA VAL A 83 2.74 -3.45 -7.85
C VAL A 83 2.92 -2.40 -6.77
N LEU A 84 2.38 -2.66 -5.58
CA LEU A 84 2.43 -1.73 -4.45
C LEU A 84 3.42 -2.27 -3.41
N ILE A 85 4.34 -1.40 -2.96
CA ILE A 85 5.14 -1.67 -1.76
C ILE A 85 4.56 -0.89 -0.59
N LEU A 86 4.14 -1.60 0.46
CA LEU A 86 3.50 -1.02 1.64
C LEU A 86 4.14 -1.59 2.92
N PRO A 87 4.27 -0.78 3.98
CA PRO A 87 4.75 -1.29 5.26
C PRO A 87 3.70 -2.24 5.84
N VAL A 88 4.17 -3.36 6.38
CA VAL A 88 3.37 -4.25 7.21
C VAL A 88 3.74 -4.04 8.68
N PRO A 89 2.78 -4.10 9.63
CA PRO A 89 3.12 -4.15 11.05
C PRO A 89 4.06 -5.33 11.35
N ASN A 90 4.95 -5.16 12.32
CA ASN A 90 5.99 -6.17 12.61
C ASN A 90 5.41 -7.57 12.88
N SER A 91 4.28 -7.66 13.59
CA SER A 91 3.59 -8.93 13.84
C SER A 91 3.16 -9.64 12.56
N ILE A 92 2.69 -8.89 11.56
CA ILE A 92 2.30 -9.41 10.26
C ILE A 92 3.54 -9.86 9.48
N GLY A 93 4.62 -9.08 9.51
CA GLY A 93 5.89 -9.43 8.88
C GLY A 93 6.45 -10.76 9.39
N LEU A 94 6.48 -10.95 10.72
CA LEU A 94 6.95 -12.20 11.34
C LEU A 94 6.11 -13.41 10.91
N LEU A 95 4.78 -13.27 10.81
CA LEU A 95 3.90 -14.34 10.37
C LEU A 95 4.13 -14.71 8.90
N LEU A 96 4.31 -13.72 8.03
CA LEU A 96 4.65 -13.93 6.63
C LEU A 96 6.01 -14.63 6.48
N GLU A 97 7.01 -14.21 7.25
CA GLU A 97 8.35 -14.82 7.25
C GLU A 97 8.33 -16.27 7.74
N ALA A 98 7.47 -16.59 8.71
CA ALA A 98 7.24 -17.96 9.18
C ALA A 98 6.45 -18.83 8.17
N GLY A 99 6.04 -18.28 7.03
CA GLY A 99 5.29 -19.00 6.00
C GLY A 99 3.80 -19.17 6.29
N ALA A 100 3.21 -18.30 7.12
CA ALA A 100 1.78 -18.38 7.41
C ALA A 100 0.92 -18.24 6.14
N GLU A 101 -0.09 -19.10 6.00
CA GLU A 101 -1.15 -18.90 5.01
C GLU A 101 -1.95 -17.65 5.39
N VAL A 102 -2.19 -16.76 4.43
CA VAL A 102 -2.98 -15.54 4.64
C VAL A 102 -4.33 -15.65 3.94
N ARG A 103 -5.42 -15.45 4.70
CA ARG A 103 -6.78 -15.31 4.17
C ARG A 103 -7.37 -13.96 4.53
N TYR A 104 -8.17 -13.37 3.65
CA TYR A 104 -8.92 -12.16 4.00
C TYR A 104 -10.16 -12.54 4.83
N GLY A 105 -10.19 -12.08 6.09
CA GLY A 105 -11.29 -12.32 7.03
C GLY A 105 -12.49 -11.37 6.86
N GLY A 106 -12.44 -10.46 5.89
CA GLY A 106 -13.48 -9.46 5.69
C GLY A 106 -13.40 -8.26 6.65
N ALA A 107 -14.42 -7.41 6.58
CA ALA A 107 -14.60 -6.32 7.53
C ALA A 107 -15.35 -6.84 8.76
N VAL A 108 -14.63 -7.13 9.83
CA VAL A 108 -15.16 -7.73 11.05
C VAL A 108 -15.64 -6.63 12.00
N ARG A 109 -16.91 -6.72 12.40
CA ARG A 109 -17.50 -5.90 13.47
C ARG A 109 -17.40 -6.70 14.77
N TRP A 110 -16.33 -6.46 15.52
CA TRP A 110 -16.04 -7.16 16.77
C TRP A 110 -17.15 -6.95 17.80
N LEU A 111 -17.35 -7.91 18.70
CA LEU A 111 -18.30 -7.78 19.80
C LEU A 111 -17.55 -7.35 21.07
N GLU A 112 -18.17 -6.49 21.86
CA GLU A 112 -17.74 -6.20 23.24
C GLU A 112 -17.86 -7.50 24.08
N VAL A 113 -16.93 -7.73 25.02
CA VAL A 113 -16.76 -9.05 25.63
C VAL A 113 -17.91 -9.43 26.57
N ASP A 114 -18.50 -8.46 27.26
CA ASP A 114 -19.52 -8.69 28.28
C ASP A 114 -20.94 -8.46 27.72
N SER A 115 -21.14 -7.39 26.97
CA SER A 115 -22.45 -7.03 26.41
C SER A 115 -22.79 -7.75 25.11
N LEU A 116 -21.77 -8.30 24.42
CA LEU A 116 -21.87 -8.82 23.06
C LEU A 116 -22.39 -7.81 22.03
N GLU A 117 -22.43 -6.52 22.39
CA GLU A 117 -22.82 -5.47 21.47
C GLU A 117 -21.73 -5.30 20.41
N PRO A 118 -22.12 -5.07 19.16
CA PRO A 118 -21.15 -4.92 18.10
C PRO A 118 -20.45 -3.55 18.17
N ALA A 119 -19.16 -3.56 17.88
CA ALA A 119 -18.33 -2.37 17.78
C ALA A 119 -18.93 -1.35 16.80
N PRO A 120 -18.68 -0.04 17.00
CA PRO A 120 -19.28 1.02 16.19
C PRO A 120 -18.89 0.93 14.72
N GLN A 121 -17.72 0.37 14.43
CA GLN A 121 -17.20 0.18 13.07
C GLN A 121 -16.65 -1.23 12.88
N ALA A 122 -16.52 -1.63 11.62
CA ALA A 122 -15.84 -2.84 11.23
C ALA A 122 -14.39 -2.55 10.84
N TRP A 123 -13.50 -3.51 11.08
CA TRP A 123 -12.08 -3.42 10.69
C TRP A 123 -11.74 -4.58 9.75
N ARG A 124 -10.90 -4.30 8.74
CA ARG A 124 -10.46 -5.30 7.77
C ARG A 124 -9.40 -6.20 8.39
N GLN A 125 -9.68 -7.49 8.46
CA GLN A 125 -8.78 -8.45 9.11
C GLN A 125 -8.13 -9.39 8.10
N GLY A 126 -6.84 -9.66 8.29
CA GLY A 126 -6.18 -10.84 7.74
C GLY A 126 -6.22 -11.96 8.77
N LEU A 127 -6.51 -13.17 8.33
CA LEU A 127 -6.33 -14.40 9.10
C LEU A 127 -4.99 -14.99 8.69
N PHE A 128 -4.13 -15.29 9.67
CA PHE A 128 -2.78 -15.82 9.47
C PHE A 128 -2.72 -17.20 10.13
N ILE A 129 -2.47 -18.24 9.34
CA ILE A 129 -2.58 -19.63 9.75
C ILE A 129 -1.20 -20.29 9.63
N LEU A 130 -0.72 -20.85 10.74
CA LEU A 130 0.52 -21.64 10.80
C LEU A 130 0.15 -23.12 10.80
N GLN A 131 0.75 -23.91 9.91
CA GLN A 131 0.52 -25.36 9.78
C GLN A 131 1.84 -26.12 9.63
#